data_AF-A0A7S3L8N5-F1
#
_entry.id   AF-A0A7S3L8N5-F1
#
_cell.length_a   1.000
_cell.length_b   1.000
_cell.length_c   1.000
_cell.angle_alpha   90.00
_cell.angle_beta   90.00
_cell.angle_gamma   90.00
#
_symmetry.space_group_name_H-M   'P 1'
#
loop_
_entity.id
_entity.type
_entity.pdbx_description
1 polymer ?
#
loop_
_entity_poly.entity_id
_entity_poly.type
_entity_poly.pdbx_seq_one_letter_code
_entity_poly.pdbx_strand_id
1 'polypeptide(L)'
;ATTAMVYDVTGSYATTAILSLMLHLSIGDVWNTINNVERRYGASVVGVLLVWLSNAHAAYQYYQVSHIAGQLLCLPLIWLSVASALIIRTWQLNPDDETELLYPLYPVVGQGKTEF
;
A
#
# COMPACT_ATOMS: atom_id res chain seq x y z
N ALA A 1 13.69 9.85 9.60
CA ALA A 1 14.12 11.25 9.32
C ALA A 1 12.92 12.18 9.13
N THR A 2 11.99 11.91 8.20
CA THR A 2 10.80 12.76 7.93
C THR A 2 9.87 12.96 9.12
N THR A 3 9.55 11.90 9.88
CA THR A 3 8.73 11.99 11.10
C THR A 3 9.41 12.78 12.22
N ALA A 4 10.74 12.73 12.30
CA ALA A 4 11.49 13.52 13.28
C ALA A 4 11.42 15.02 12.96
N MET A 5 11.44 15.40 11.68
CA MET A 5 11.25 16.80 11.26
C MET A 5 9.84 17.33 11.57
N VAL A 6 8.81 16.49 11.42
CA VAL A 6 7.44 16.86 11.80
C VAL A 6 7.34 17.04 13.32
N TYR A 7 7.92 16.13 14.09
CA TYR A 7 7.95 16.22 15.56
C TYR A 7 8.65 17.50 16.04
N ASP A 8 9.76 17.89 15.42
CA ASP A 8 10.49 19.12 15.78
C ASP A 8 9.63 20.39 15.63
N VAL A 9 8.69 20.39 14.67
CA VAL A 9 7.77 21.51 14.42
C VAL A 9 6.51 21.45 15.31
N THR A 10 5.98 20.26 15.58
CA THR A 10 4.69 20.11 16.31
C THR A 10 4.82 19.80 17.80
N GLY A 11 5.98 19.32 18.26
CA GLY A 11 6.22 18.95 19.66
C GLY A 11 5.38 17.76 20.17
N SER A 12 4.66 17.07 19.28
CA SER A 12 3.77 15.95 19.62
C SER A 12 3.81 14.85 18.57
N TYR A 13 3.74 13.60 19.00
CA TYR A 13 3.69 12.43 18.13
C TYR A 13 2.26 12.12 17.63
N ALA A 14 1.24 12.60 18.33
CA ALA A 14 -0.17 12.35 18.00
C ALA A 14 -0.72 13.42 17.06
N THR A 15 -0.05 13.63 15.94
CA THR A 15 -0.48 14.59 14.91
C THR A 15 -1.08 13.86 13.72
N THR A 16 -2.06 14.48 13.05
CA THR A 16 -2.77 13.90 11.89
C THR A 16 -1.81 13.42 10.80
N ALA A 17 -0.68 14.12 10.61
CA ALA A 17 0.38 13.71 9.70
C ALA A 17 0.99 12.36 10.10
N ILE A 18 1.50 12.23 11.32
CA ILE A 18 2.16 11.01 11.81
C ILE A 18 1.18 9.83 11.84
N LEU A 19 -0.06 10.07 12.28
CA LEU A 19 -1.11 9.05 12.27
C LEU A 19 -1.46 8.60 10.85
N SER A 20 -1.45 9.49 9.87
CA SER A 20 -1.64 9.13 8.45
C SER A 20 -0.50 8.28 7.91
N LEU A 21 0.74 8.55 8.33
CA LEU A 21 1.89 7.71 7.99
C LEU A 21 1.79 6.32 8.64
N MET A 22 1.37 6.25 9.91
CA MET A 22 1.14 4.98 10.60
C MET A 22 0.07 4.16 9.88
N LEU A 23 -1.03 4.80 9.47
CA LEU A 23 -2.08 4.16 8.68
C LEU A 23 -1.53 3.60 7.36
N HIS A 24 -0.74 4.38 6.63
CA HIS A 24 -0.09 3.92 5.40
C HIS A 24 0.80 2.68 5.64
N LEU A 25 1.62 2.68 6.69
CA LEU A 25 2.48 1.55 7.03
C LEU A 25 1.67 0.30 7.39
N SER A 26 0.58 0.43 8.16
CA SER A 26 -0.30 -0.69 8.48
C SER A 26 -0.98 -1.27 7.24
N ILE A 27 -1.45 -0.43 6.31
CA ILE A 27 -2.03 -0.90 5.05
C ILE A 27 -0.97 -1.61 4.20
N GLY A 28 0.26 -1.07 4.18
CA GLY A 28 1.40 -1.70 3.49
C GLY A 28 1.75 -3.09 4.02
N ASP A 29 1.72 -3.28 5.35
CA ASP A 29 1.99 -4.57 5.98
C ASP A 29 0.92 -5.62 5.67
N VAL A 30 -0.35 -5.21 5.73
CA VAL A 30 -1.49 -6.06 5.32
C VAL A 30 -1.37 -6.43 3.85
N TRP A 31 -1.09 -5.46 2.98
CA TRP A 31 -0.90 -5.72 1.55
C TRP A 31 0.26 -6.69 1.29
N ASN A 32 1.39 -6.52 1.99
CA ASN A 32 2.55 -7.40 1.86
C ASN A 32 2.20 -8.85 2.25
N THR A 33 1.38 -9.04 3.29
CA THR A 33 0.85 -10.35 3.68
C THR A 33 -0.03 -10.96 2.59
N ILE A 34 -0.98 -10.19 2.05
CA ILE A 34 -1.88 -10.66 0.97
C ILE A 34 -1.08 -11.06 -0.29
N ASN A 35 -0.08 -10.26 -0.66
CA ASN A 35 0.70 -10.48 -1.87
C ASN A 35 1.66 -11.66 -1.75
N ASN A 36 2.41 -11.75 -0.64
CA ASN A 36 3.52 -12.70 -0.52
C ASN A 36 3.13 -13.99 0.23
N VAL A 37 2.26 -13.91 1.24
CA VAL A 37 1.82 -15.07 2.03
C VAL A 37 0.62 -15.73 1.38
N GLU A 38 -0.45 -14.97 1.13
CA GLU A 38 -1.68 -15.54 0.56
C GLU A 38 -1.60 -15.73 -0.95
N ARG A 39 -0.67 -15.04 -1.64
CA ARG A 39 -0.51 -15.06 -3.11
C ARG A 39 -1.81 -14.78 -3.87
N ARG A 40 -2.70 -14.00 -3.26
CA ARG A 40 -3.99 -13.64 -3.86
C ARG A 40 -3.81 -12.43 -4.76
N TYR A 41 -3.32 -12.68 -5.96
CA TYR A 41 -2.93 -11.62 -6.90
C TYR A 41 -4.08 -10.66 -7.25
N GLY A 42 -5.33 -11.13 -7.34
CA GLY A 42 -6.49 -10.29 -7.59
C GLY A 42 -6.79 -9.28 -6.46
N ALA A 43 -6.78 -9.75 -5.21
CA ALA A 43 -6.96 -8.90 -4.02
C ALA A 43 -5.76 -7.97 -3.79
N SER A 44 -4.56 -8.41 -4.19
CA SER A 44 -3.33 -7.63 -4.12
C SER A 44 -3.39 -6.35 -4.97
N VAL A 45 -4.07 -6.36 -6.14
CA VAL A 45 -4.26 -5.16 -6.96
C VAL A 45 -5.09 -4.09 -6.23
N VAL A 46 -6.16 -4.49 -5.54
CA VAL A 46 -6.97 -3.55 -4.75
C VAL A 46 -6.16 -3.02 -3.56
N GLY A 47 -5.42 -3.91 -2.89
CA GLY A 47 -4.58 -3.52 -1.76
C GLY A 47 -3.45 -2.55 -2.14
N VAL A 48 -2.77 -2.74 -3.28
CA VAL A 48 -1.70 -1.81 -3.69
C VAL A 48 -2.24 -0.41 -4.02
N LEU A 49 -3.45 -0.32 -4.59
CA LEU A 49 -4.11 0.98 -4.79
C LEU A 49 -4.41 1.68 -3.47
N LEU A 50 -4.81 0.94 -2.43
CA LEU A 50 -5.01 1.48 -1.08
C LEU A 50 -3.68 1.93 -0.44
N VAL A 51 -2.60 1.16 -0.65
CA VAL A 51 -1.25 1.56 -0.21
C VAL A 51 -0.82 2.87 -0.90
N TRP A 52 -1.09 3.00 -2.21
CA TRP A 52 -0.77 4.20 -2.96
C TRP A 52 -1.57 5.42 -2.48
N LEU A 53 -2.89 5.28 -2.31
CA LEU A 53 -3.77 6.35 -1.83
C LEU A 53 -3.41 6.79 -0.41
N SER A 54 -3.12 5.84 0.48
CA SER A 54 -2.70 6.16 1.85
C SER A 54 -1.36 6.88 1.91
N ASN A 55 -0.39 6.53 1.05
CA ASN A 55 0.86 7.28 0.95
C ASN A 55 0.65 8.70 0.40
N ALA A 56 -0.20 8.85 -0.63
CA ALA A 56 -0.54 10.16 -1.18
C ALA A 56 -1.17 11.07 -0.12
N HIS A 57 -2.10 10.51 0.67
CA HIS A 57 -2.71 11.22 1.79
C HIS A 57 -1.68 11.60 2.87
N ALA A 58 -0.78 10.68 3.24
CA ALA A 58 0.30 10.98 4.19
C ALA A 58 1.24 12.07 3.66
N ALA A 59 1.64 12.01 2.39
CA ALA A 59 2.49 13.03 1.76
C ALA A 59 1.82 14.42 1.78
N TYR A 60 0.51 14.49 1.49
CA TYR A 60 -0.25 15.73 1.56
C TYR A 60 -0.28 16.31 2.99
N GLN A 61 -0.55 15.48 4.00
CA GLN A 61 -0.57 15.91 5.40
C GLN A 61 0.82 16.38 5.88
N TYR A 62 1.89 15.70 5.46
CA TYR A 62 3.25 16.12 5.76
C TYR A 62 3.63 17.43 5.06
N TYR A 63 3.16 17.66 3.83
CA TYR A 63 3.40 18.89 3.09
C TYR A 63 2.81 20.13 3.77
N GLN A 64 1.63 19.98 4.40
CA GLN A 64 0.97 21.03 5.19
C GLN A 64 1.79 21.45 6.41
N VAL A 65 2.58 20.54 6.99
CA VAL A 65 3.42 20.82 8.17
C VAL A 65 4.83 21.30 7.75
N SER A 66 5.46 20.60 6.81
CA SER A 66 6.79 20.93 6.30
C SER A 66 6.92 20.51 4.83
N HIS A 67 7.15 21.48 3.95
CA HIS A 67 7.27 21.24 2.51
C HIS A 67 8.40 20.25 2.16
N ILE A 68 9.52 20.30 2.87
CA ILE A 68 10.64 19.37 2.68
C ILE A 68 10.23 17.95 3.07
N ALA A 69 9.49 17.80 4.17
CA ALA A 69 9.05 16.48 4.64
C ALA A 69 8.02 15.85 3.68
N GLY A 70 7.14 16.66 3.08
CA GLY A 70 6.23 16.22 2.02
C GLY A 70 6.95 15.82 0.74
N GLN A 71 7.95 16.58 0.28
CA GLN A 71 8.75 16.24 -0.90
C GLN A 71 9.51 14.92 -0.75
N LEU A 72 10.03 14.63 0.45
CA LEU A 72 10.67 13.34 0.75
C LEU A 72 9.70 12.16 0.62
N LEU A 73 8.41 12.35 0.90
CA LEU A 73 7.37 11.33 0.73
C LEU A 73 6.88 11.18 -0.72
N CYS A 74 7.22 12.12 -1.62
CA CYS A 74 6.97 11.95 -3.06
C CYS A 74 7.87 10.89 -3.69
N LEU A 75 9.11 10.70 -3.19
CA LEU A 75 10.02 9.67 -3.71
C LEU A 75 9.44 8.24 -3.56
N PRO A 76 8.96 7.80 -2.38
CA PRO A 76 8.29 6.51 -2.25
C PRO A 76 6.96 6.46 -3.02
N LEU A 77 6.30 7.60 -3.28
CA LEU A 77 5.11 7.64 -4.13
C LEU A 77 5.42 7.24 -5.59
N ILE A 78 6.53 7.74 -6.14
CA ILE A 78 7.00 7.35 -7.47
C ILE A 78 7.29 5.85 -7.52
N TRP A 79 7.97 5.35 -6.48
CA TRP A 79 8.24 3.92 -6.34
C TRP A 79 6.94 3.09 -6.27
N LEU A 80 5.96 3.52 -5.49
CA LEU A 80 4.67 2.85 -5.36
C LEU A 80 3.91 2.79 -6.69
N SER A 81 4.06 3.79 -7.56
CA SER A 81 3.50 3.74 -8.92
C SER A 81 4.13 2.63 -9.75
N VAL A 82 5.46 2.47 -9.68
CA VAL A 82 6.18 1.38 -10.37
C VAL A 82 5.77 0.02 -9.78
N ALA A 83 5.70 -0.10 -8.45
CA ALA A 83 5.25 -1.31 -7.77
C ALA A 83 3.82 -1.69 -8.17
N SER A 84 2.91 -0.72 -8.20
CA SER A 84 1.51 -0.92 -8.63
C SER A 84 1.44 -1.46 -10.06
N ALA A 85 2.21 -0.87 -10.98
CA ALA A 85 2.29 -1.35 -12.36
C ALA A 85 2.82 -2.80 -12.42
N LEU A 86 3.85 -3.12 -11.65
CA LEU A 86 4.40 -4.48 -11.60
C LEU A 86 3.35 -5.50 -11.11
N ILE A 87 2.63 -5.19 -10.03
CA ILE A 87 1.62 -6.10 -9.46
C ILE A 87 0.44 -6.30 -10.42
N ILE A 88 -0.02 -5.23 -11.07
CA ILE A 88 -1.06 -5.33 -12.10
C ILE A 88 -0.60 -6.22 -13.26
N ARG A 89 0.66 -6.09 -13.69
CA ARG A 89 1.23 -6.95 -14.74
C ARG A 89 1.40 -8.40 -14.28
N THR A 90 1.84 -8.63 -13.04
CA THR A 90 1.94 -9.98 -12.47
C THR A 90 0.56 -10.65 -12.43
N TRP A 91 -0.49 -9.93 -12.04
CA TRP A 91 -1.86 -10.43 -12.08
C TRP A 91 -2.32 -10.77 -13.51
N GLN A 92 -2.01 -9.93 -14.49
CA GLN A 92 -2.35 -10.17 -15.91
C GLN A 92 -1.61 -11.37 -16.52
N LEU A 93 -0.38 -11.64 -16.08
CA LEU A 93 0.47 -12.70 -16.61
C LEU A 93 0.27 -14.06 -15.93
N ASN A 94 -0.42 -14.09 -14.79
CA ASN A 94 -0.66 -15.31 -14.02
C ASN A 94 -2.17 -15.60 -13.90
N PRO A 95 -2.85 -15.96 -15.01
CA PRO A 95 -4.23 -16.44 -14.96
C PRO A 95 -4.33 -17.73 -14.14
N ASP A 96 -5.52 -18.04 -13.66
CA ASP A 96 -5.78 -19.24 -12.88
C ASP A 96 -5.67 -20.50 -13.76
N ASP A 97 -4.85 -21.48 -13.36
CA ASP A 97 -4.55 -22.68 -14.15
C ASP A 97 -5.79 -23.57 -14.37
N GLU A 98 -6.80 -23.49 -13.49
CA GLU A 98 -8.03 -24.29 -13.61
C GLU A 98 -9.10 -23.62 -14.49
N THR A 99 -9.14 -22.28 -14.51
CA THR A 99 -10.25 -21.54 -15.12
C THR A 99 -9.83 -20.73 -16.35
N GLU A 100 -8.53 -20.58 -16.62
CA GLU A 100 -7.93 -19.67 -17.63
C GLU A 100 -8.38 -18.19 -17.49
N LEU A 101 -9.05 -17.86 -16.38
CA LEU A 101 -9.55 -16.53 -16.07
C LEU A 101 -8.62 -15.84 -15.05
N LEU A 102 -8.60 -14.50 -15.08
CA LEU A 102 -7.84 -13.72 -14.12
C LEU A 102 -8.41 -13.88 -12.70
N TYR A 103 -7.53 -13.92 -11.69
CA TYR A 103 -7.95 -13.99 -10.29
C TYR A 103 -8.95 -12.88 -9.94
N PRO A 104 -10.09 -13.19 -9.30
CA PRO A 104 -11.12 -12.21 -9.01
C PRO A 104 -10.61 -11.08 -8.09
N LEU A 105 -11.02 -9.85 -8.40
CA LEU A 105 -10.69 -8.64 -7.65
C LEU A 105 -11.30 -8.61 -6.24
N TYR A 106 -12.41 -9.32 -6.04
CA TYR A 106 -13.06 -9.46 -4.75
C TYR A 106 -12.72 -10.81 -4.13
N PRO A 107 -12.64 -10.92 -2.79
CA PRO A 107 -12.46 -12.19 -2.12
C PRO A 107 -13.72 -13.04 -2.33
N VAL A 108 -13.74 -13.88 -3.36
CA VAL A 108 -14.67 -15.01 -3.43
C VAL A 108 -14.25 -16.00 -2.34
N VAL A 109 -15.22 -16.52 -1.58
CA VAL A 109 -15.01 -17.62 -0.64
C VAL A 109 -14.14 -18.67 -1.33
N GLY A 110 -12.94 -18.89 -0.76
CA GLY A 110 -11.82 -19.45 -1.50
C GLY A 110 -12.10 -20.84 -2.06
N GLN A 111 -11.61 -21.10 -3.28
CA GLN A 111 -11.18 -22.44 -3.70
C GLN A 111 -9.77 -22.75 -3.18
N GLY A 112 -9.31 -22.06 -2.15
CA GLY A 112 -8.17 -22.51 -1.37
C GLY A 112 -8.58 -23.78 -0.66
N LYS A 113 -8.11 -24.94 -1.14
CA LYS A 113 -8.21 -26.21 -0.45
C LYS A 113 -7.48 -26.07 0.90
N THR A 114 -8.20 -25.69 1.94
CA THR A 114 -7.69 -25.73 3.31
C THR A 114 -7.67 -27.19 3.73
N GLU A 115 -6.53 -27.85 3.57
CA GLU A 115 -6.27 -29.08 4.31
C GLU A 115 -6.06 -28.67 5.78
N PHE A 116 -7.09 -28.92 6.59
CA PHE A 116 -7.02 -28.92 8.05
C PHE A 116 -6.48 -30.27 8.52
#